data_AF-A0A5J4WZ39-F1
#
_entry.id   AF-A0A5J4WZ39-F1
#
_cell.length_a   1.000
_cell.length_b   1.000
_cell.length_c   1.000
_cell.angle_alpha   90.00
_cell.angle_beta   90.00
_cell.angle_gamma   90.00
#
_symmetry.space_group_name_H-M   'P 1'
#
loop_
_entity.id
_entity.type
_entity.pdbx_description
1 polymer ?
#
loop_
_entity_poly.entity_id
_entity_poly.type
_entity_poly.pdbx_seq_one_letter_code
_entity_poly.pdbx_strand_id
1 'polypeptide(L)'
;PSSLSTIAYQSIIPDPDHVKQQENKIISTNKGNQSTVAFNPVITSGIARFGGFFKDHQLGNFSIGISDSSAVFGSNKGPIDDENGKNTVRYYQNYQFERNQFEL
;
A
#
# COMPACT_ATOMS: atom_id res chain seq x y z
N PRO A 1 26.58 -3.48 13.28
CA PRO A 1 25.23 -3.50 12.68
C PRO A 1 24.38 -2.36 13.27
N SER A 2 23.92 -1.42 12.45
CA SER A 2 22.97 -0.39 12.91
C SER A 2 21.67 -1.06 13.33
N SER A 3 21.18 -0.77 14.53
CA SER A 3 19.87 -1.22 15.00
C SER A 3 18.77 -0.57 14.14
N LEU A 4 17.86 -1.38 13.60
CA LEU A 4 16.64 -0.88 12.97
C LEU A 4 15.70 -0.37 14.07
N SER A 5 15.26 0.88 13.95
CA SER A 5 14.22 1.44 14.80
C SER A 5 12.86 1.25 14.13
N THR A 6 11.90 0.67 14.84
CA THR A 6 10.53 0.53 14.33
C THR A 6 9.84 1.88 14.34
N ILE A 7 9.29 2.29 13.20
CA ILE A 7 8.48 3.50 13.07
C ILE A 7 7.03 3.12 13.34
N ALA A 8 6.39 3.78 14.30
CA ALA A 8 4.95 3.67 14.50
C ALA A 8 4.25 4.30 13.29
N TYR A 9 3.25 3.61 12.75
CA TYR A 9 2.51 4.07 11.58
C TYR A 9 1.00 4.03 11.81
N GLN A 10 0.29 4.86 11.04
CA GLN A 10 -1.17 4.89 10.96
C GLN A 10 -1.58 4.70 9.51
N SER A 11 -2.52 3.78 9.24
CA SER A 11 -3.12 3.69 7.91
C SER A 11 -4.08 4.85 7.67
N ILE A 12 -4.06 5.34 6.45
CA ILE A 12 -5.01 6.31 5.91
C ILE A 12 -5.93 5.52 4.99
N ILE A 13 -7.08 5.10 5.53
CA ILE A 13 -8.09 4.32 4.81
C ILE A 13 -9.10 5.30 4.22
N PRO A 14 -9.26 5.37 2.88
CA PRO A 14 -10.23 6.26 2.25
C PRO A 14 -11.68 5.93 2.61
N ASP A 15 -11.98 4.64 2.76
CA ASP A 15 -13.32 4.14 3.00
C ASP A 15 -13.30 2.79 3.76
N PRO A 16 -13.79 2.74 5.01
CA PRO A 16 -13.79 1.53 5.83
C PRO A 16 -14.75 0.44 5.31
N ASP A 17 -15.66 0.77 4.40
CA ASP A 17 -16.50 -0.22 3.73
C ASP A 17 -15.72 -1.01 2.68
N HIS A 18 -14.67 -0.46 2.08
CA HIS A 18 -13.82 -1.13 1.08
C HIS A 18 -12.57 -1.78 1.66
N VAL A 19 -12.01 -1.20 2.73
CA VAL A 19 -10.77 -1.68 3.34
C VAL A 19 -10.84 -1.61 4.85
N LYS A 20 -10.34 -2.65 5.52
CA LYS A 20 -10.21 -2.68 6.98
C LYS A 20 -8.77 -2.98 7.37
N GLN A 21 -8.28 -2.30 8.40
CA GLN A 21 -7.06 -2.70 9.07
C GLN A 21 -7.39 -3.59 10.27
N GLN A 22 -6.69 -4.71 10.40
CA GLN A 22 -6.67 -5.55 11.60
C GLN A 22 -5.22 -5.83 11.94
N GLU A 23 -4.74 -5.31 13.08
CA GLU A 23 -3.32 -5.37 13.46
C GLU A 23 -2.43 -4.79 12.32
N ASN A 24 -1.47 -5.58 11.83
CA ASN A 24 -0.58 -5.26 10.72
C ASN A 24 -1.12 -5.72 9.35
N LYS A 25 -2.41 -6.06 9.25
CA LYS A 25 -3.03 -6.57 8.02
C LYS A 25 -3.96 -5.52 7.44
N ILE A 26 -3.84 -5.32 6.12
CA ILE A 26 -4.81 -4.59 5.32
C ILE A 26 -5.68 -5.62 4.61
N ILE A 27 -6.99 -5.52 4.82
CA ILE A 27 -7.97 -6.50 4.34
C ILE A 27 -8.95 -5.78 3.41
N SER A 28 -8.95 -6.18 2.14
CA SER A 28 -10.01 -5.79 1.20
C SER A 28 -11.33 -6.45 1.63
N THR A 29 -12.42 -5.70 1.63
CA THR A 29 -13.77 -6.24 1.93
C THR A 29 -14.47 -6.80 0.70
N ASN A 30 -13.88 -6.62 -0.49
CA ASN A 30 -14.45 -6.94 -1.80
C ASN A 30 -15.76 -6.21 -2.13
N LYS A 31 -16.09 -5.09 -1.44
CA LYS A 31 -17.20 -4.21 -1.83
C LYS A 31 -16.88 -3.29 -3.02
N GLY A 32 -15.61 -3.26 -3.47
CA GLY A 32 -15.11 -2.46 -4.59
C GLY A 32 -14.06 -3.23 -5.40
N ASN A 33 -13.65 -2.65 -6.53
CA ASN A 33 -12.67 -3.20 -7.47
C ASN A 33 -11.22 -2.94 -7.04
N GLN A 34 -10.95 -1.76 -6.48
CA GLN A 34 -9.59 -1.32 -6.14
C GLN A 34 -9.53 -0.72 -4.75
N SER A 35 -8.41 -0.94 -4.06
CA SER A 35 -8.21 -0.56 -2.67
C SER A 35 -6.79 -0.06 -2.48
N THR A 36 -6.63 1.26 -2.40
CA THR A 36 -5.34 1.91 -2.13
C THR A 36 -5.32 2.46 -0.71
N VAL A 37 -4.29 2.11 0.07
CA VAL A 37 -4.09 2.57 1.45
C VAL A 37 -2.74 3.27 1.53
N ALA A 38 -2.72 4.47 2.07
CA ALA A 38 -1.50 5.18 2.42
C ALA A 38 -1.16 5.00 3.91
N PHE A 39 0.07 5.33 4.29
CA PHE A 39 0.54 5.25 5.67
C PHE A 39 1.22 6.56 6.08
N ASN A 40 1.01 6.96 7.33
CA ASN A 40 1.69 8.07 8.01
C ASN A 40 2.61 7.47 9.09
N PRO A 41 3.85 7.93 9.34
CA PRO A 41 4.43 9.22 8.97
C PRO A 41 4.87 9.33 7.51
N VAL A 42 4.82 10.56 6.98
CA VAL A 42 5.59 10.94 5.78
C VAL A 42 7.08 10.85 6.10
N ILE A 43 7.85 10.19 5.24
CA ILE A 43 9.30 10.10 5.37
C ILE A 43 9.92 11.38 4.81
N THR A 44 10.36 12.28 5.69
CA THR A 44 10.95 13.58 5.29
C THR A 44 12.47 13.54 5.18
N SER A 45 13.13 12.54 5.76
CA SER A 45 14.58 12.37 5.73
C SER A 45 14.99 10.94 6.11
N GLY A 46 16.19 10.53 5.70
CA GLY A 46 16.74 9.20 6.04
C GLY A 46 16.28 8.11 5.07
N ILE A 47 16.42 6.85 5.50
CA ILE A 47 16.05 5.66 4.72
C ILE A 47 15.02 4.88 5.55
N ALA A 48 13.83 4.70 4.99
CA ALA A 48 12.81 3.81 5.54
C ALA A 48 12.77 2.51 4.74
N ARG A 49 12.41 1.41 5.41
CA ARG A 49 12.15 0.12 4.78
C ARG A 49 10.74 -0.31 5.11
N PHE A 50 10.03 -0.83 4.13
CA PHE A 50 8.72 -1.43 4.34
C PHE A 50 8.60 -2.69 3.50
N GLY A 51 7.90 -3.67 4.05
CA GLY A 51 7.80 -4.98 3.44
C GLY A 51 6.58 -5.72 3.93
N GLY A 52 6.30 -6.84 3.29
CA GLY A 52 5.13 -7.64 3.57
C GLY A 52 4.97 -8.77 2.57
N PHE A 53 3.79 -9.37 2.60
CA PHE A 53 3.39 -10.41 1.66
C PHE A 53 1.89 -10.30 1.40
N PHE A 54 1.49 -10.67 0.19
CA PHE A 54 0.08 -10.81 -0.15
C PHE A 54 -0.40 -12.19 0.27
N LYS A 55 -1.41 -12.24 1.15
CA LYS A 55 -2.03 -13.48 1.61
C LYS A 55 -3.36 -13.68 0.88
N ASP A 56 -3.66 -14.93 0.51
CA ASP A 56 -4.95 -15.32 -0.09
C ASP A 56 -5.29 -14.54 -1.37
N HIS A 57 -4.26 -14.02 -2.04
CA HIS A 57 -4.35 -13.21 -3.26
C HIS A 57 -4.25 -14.10 -4.49
N GLN A 58 -5.34 -14.82 -4.79
CA GLN A 58 -5.32 -15.87 -5.81
C GLN A 58 -5.19 -15.33 -7.23
N LEU A 59 -5.85 -14.21 -7.56
CA LEU A 59 -5.92 -13.66 -8.91
C LEU A 59 -6.17 -12.14 -8.85
N GLY A 60 -5.12 -11.33 -8.95
CA GLY A 60 -5.28 -9.88 -9.02
C GLY A 60 -3.96 -9.14 -9.22
N ASN A 61 -4.02 -8.01 -9.91
CA ASN A 61 -2.90 -7.09 -9.95
C ASN A 61 -2.68 -6.50 -8.57
N PHE A 62 -1.44 -6.35 -8.16
CA PHE A 62 -1.11 -5.63 -6.94
C PHE A 62 -0.01 -4.61 -7.21
N SER A 63 0.06 -3.63 -6.33
CA SER A 63 1.19 -2.71 -6.30
C SER A 63 1.49 -2.27 -4.90
N ILE A 64 2.75 -1.96 -4.70
CA ILE A 64 3.24 -1.29 -3.51
C ILE A 64 4.29 -0.27 -3.90
N GLY A 65 4.34 0.86 -3.21
CA GLY A 65 5.22 1.95 -3.57
C GLY A 65 5.19 3.10 -2.59
N ILE A 66 5.84 4.18 -3.01
CA ILE A 66 5.92 5.45 -2.31
C ILE A 66 5.13 6.47 -3.11
N SER A 67 4.49 7.39 -2.42
CA SER A 67 3.78 8.50 -3.03
C SER A 67 4.31 9.82 -2.49
N ASP A 68 4.21 10.88 -3.29
CA ASP A 68 4.30 12.24 -2.79
C ASP A 68 3.25 12.46 -1.69
N SER A 69 3.64 13.22 -0.66
CA SER A 69 2.80 13.50 0.51
C SER A 69 1.50 14.26 0.19
N SER A 70 1.40 14.90 -0.98
CA SER A 70 0.19 15.57 -1.44
C SER A 70 -0.83 14.63 -2.08
N ALA A 71 -0.47 13.37 -2.35
CA ALA A 71 -1.37 12.43 -2.99
C ALA A 71 -2.56 12.07 -2.08
N VAL A 72 -3.75 12.11 -2.66
CA VAL A 72 -5.00 11.72 -1.99
C VAL A 72 -5.56 10.53 -2.75
N PHE A 73 -5.79 9.43 -2.04
CA PHE A 73 -6.32 8.20 -2.62
C PHE A 73 -7.82 8.09 -2.36
N GLY A 74 -8.58 7.91 -3.43
CA GLY A 74 -10.03 7.76 -3.38
C GLY A 74 -10.49 6.36 -3.00
N SER A 75 -11.76 6.28 -2.59
CA SER A 75 -12.49 5.03 -2.40
C SER A 75 -12.71 4.32 -3.75
N ASN A 76 -12.49 3.01 -3.82
CA ASN A 76 -12.61 2.21 -5.05
C ASN A 76 -11.67 2.66 -6.19
N LYS A 77 -10.45 3.12 -5.85
CA LYS A 77 -9.46 3.69 -6.77
C LYS A 77 -8.07 3.10 -6.59
N GLY A 78 -7.34 3.05 -7.68
CA GLY A 78 -5.97 2.57 -7.77
C GLY A 78 -4.97 3.67 -7.48
N PRO A 79 -3.69 3.33 -7.28
CA PRO A 79 -2.67 4.30 -6.90
C PRO A 79 -2.29 5.29 -8.02
N ILE A 80 -2.69 5.04 -9.26
CA ILE A 80 -2.44 5.95 -10.40
C ILE A 80 -3.68 6.75 -10.80
N ASP A 81 -4.83 6.45 -10.20
CA ASP A 81 -6.08 7.17 -10.48
C ASP A 81 -6.04 8.57 -9.86
N ASP A 82 -7.00 9.41 -10.23
CA ASP A 82 -7.20 10.74 -9.66
C ASP A 82 -5.92 11.61 -9.69
N GLU A 83 -5.23 11.59 -10.85
CA GLU A 83 -3.99 12.33 -11.13
C GLU A 83 -2.74 11.87 -10.37
N ASN A 84 -2.84 10.80 -9.58
CA ASN A 84 -1.70 10.28 -8.80
C ASN A 84 -0.65 9.52 -9.62
N GLY A 85 -0.88 9.32 -10.93
CA GLY A 85 0.07 8.63 -11.82
C GLY A 85 1.47 9.28 -11.87
N LYS A 86 1.57 10.59 -11.66
CA LYS A 86 2.86 11.33 -11.58
C LYS A 86 3.40 11.48 -10.16
N ASN A 87 2.58 11.19 -9.16
CA ASN A 87 2.89 11.36 -7.75
C ASN A 87 3.31 10.04 -7.08
N THR A 88 3.29 8.92 -7.80
CA THR A 88 3.58 7.60 -7.25
C THR A 88 4.74 6.92 -7.96
N VAL A 89 5.60 6.28 -7.18
CA VAL A 89 6.62 5.33 -7.67
C VAL A 89 6.31 3.99 -7.03
N ARG A 90 5.96 3.00 -7.84
CA ARG A 90 5.46 1.72 -7.33
C ARG A 90 5.99 0.54 -8.12
N TYR A 91 6.24 -0.53 -7.41
CA TYR A 91 6.27 -1.86 -8.00
C TYR A 91 4.84 -2.25 -8.39
N TYR A 92 4.66 -2.77 -9.58
CA TYR A 92 3.40 -3.28 -10.08
C TYR A 92 3.61 -4.67 -10.64
N GLN A 93 2.93 -5.65 -10.06
CA GLN A 93 2.92 -7.01 -10.56
C GLN A 93 1.56 -7.30 -11.19
N ASN A 94 1.60 -7.61 -12.48
CA ASN A 94 0.49 -8.23 -13.18
C ASN A 94 0.59 -9.76 -13.05
N TYR A 95 -0.56 -10.40 -12.87
CA TYR A 95 -0.78 -11.85 -12.90
C TYR A 95 0.46 -12.74 -13.16
N GLN A 96 1.14 -13.20 -12.11
CA GLN A 96 1.88 -14.48 -12.12
C GLN A 96 1.84 -15.12 -10.73
N PHE A 97 1.51 -16.42 -10.72
CA PHE A 97 1.46 -17.28 -9.55
C PHE A 97 2.84 -17.34 -8.90
N GLU A 98 2.99 -16.75 -7.72
CA GLU A 98 3.95 -17.14 -6.69
C GLU A 98 3.66 -16.36 -5.41
N ARG A 99 3.99 -16.93 -4.24
CA ARG A 99 3.88 -16.23 -2.95
C ARG A 99 4.92 -15.11 -2.95
N ASN A 100 4.50 -13.91 -3.31
CA ASN A 100 5.41 -12.77 -3.43
C ASN A 100 5.62 -12.11 -2.07
N GLN A 101 6.77 -12.43 -1.45
CA GLN A 101 7.35 -11.57 -0.43
C GLN A 101 7.97 -10.36 -1.13
N PHE A 102 7.78 -9.17 -0.55
CA PHE A 102 8.41 -7.96 -1.04
C PHE A 102 9.09 -7.22 0.12
N GLU A 103 10.24 -6.65 -0.17
CA GLU A 103 10.98 -5.74 0.69
C GLU A 103 11.45 -4.58 -0.21
N LEU A 104 11.12 -3.35 0.17
CA LEU A 104 11.52 -2.11 -0.51
C LEU A 104 12.23 -1.19 0.48
#